data_AF-A0A3C1BS04-F1
#
_entry.id   AF-A0A3C1BS04-F1
#
_cell.length_a   1.000
_cell.length_b   1.000
_cell.length_c   1.000
_cell.angle_alpha   90.00
_cell.angle_beta   90.00
_cell.angle_gamma   90.00
#
_symmetry.space_group_name_H-M   'P 1'
#
loop_
_entity.id
_entity.type
_entity.pdbx_description
1 polymer ?
#
loop_
_entity_poly.entity_id
_entity_poly.type
_entity_poly.pdbx_seq_one_letter_code
_entity_poly.pdbx_strand_id
1 'polypeptide(L)'
;MLSESRLRPIIAKINYNYDQKTGMYLRHDYDHSDANTSLLNQRFYIKKGPVTFSEEYLYEDLDYTEETENTSLEFSIALEFKKFEFAFETKTSGKNQSISLDNLRTISNSFYGTYKSGCWHMGLSLTQKEYNPIDDKGDYSGREQIIYFVIGLQGLGTFKSPLSSTRSSDRVDNFY
;
A
#
# COMPACT_ATOMS: atom_id res chain seq x y z
N MET A 1 -37.52 0.34 24.90
CA MET A 1 -36.12 -0.10 24.78
C MET A 1 -35.28 1.16 24.66
N LEU A 2 -34.49 1.46 25.69
CA LEU A 2 -33.59 2.61 25.71
C LEU A 2 -32.52 2.38 24.64
N SER A 3 -32.41 3.30 23.69
CA SER A 3 -31.25 3.40 22.82
C SER A 3 -30.05 3.62 23.73
N GLU A 4 -29.25 2.57 23.94
CA GLU A 4 -27.96 2.71 24.61
C GLU A 4 -27.15 3.70 23.77
N SER A 5 -26.82 4.84 24.38
CA SER A 5 -26.04 5.88 23.74
C SER A 5 -24.62 5.34 23.56
N ARG A 6 -24.34 4.70 22.43
CA ARG A 6 -22.98 4.33 22.03
C ARG A 6 -22.13 5.59 22.10
N LEU A 7 -21.06 5.52 22.89
CA LEU A 7 -20.10 6.61 22.97
C LEU A 7 -19.40 6.72 21.62
N ARG A 8 -19.14 7.95 21.16
CA ARG A 8 -18.40 8.14 19.91
C ARG A 8 -16.97 7.61 20.08
N PRO A 9 -16.39 6.96 19.06
CA PRO A 9 -15.02 6.49 19.13
C PRO A 9 -14.04 7.66 19.34
N ILE A 10 -12.96 7.41 20.07
CA ILE A 10 -11.83 8.34 20.18
C ILE A 10 -10.99 8.19 18.92
N ILE A 11 -10.74 9.32 18.26
CA ILE A 11 -9.92 9.38 17.05
C ILE A 11 -8.66 10.17 17.38
N ALA A 12 -7.51 9.50 17.34
CA ALA A 12 -6.19 10.11 17.47
C ALA A 12 -5.50 10.15 16.10
N LYS A 13 -5.00 11.32 15.70
CA LYS A 13 -4.28 11.51 14.44
C LYS A 13 -2.96 12.24 14.68
N ILE A 14 -1.87 11.69 14.16
CA ILE A 14 -0.55 12.30 14.11
C ILE A 14 -0.13 12.37 12.65
N ASN A 15 0.28 13.54 12.20
CA ASN A 15 0.88 13.72 10.88
C ASN A 15 2.13 14.57 11.05
N TYR A 16 3.28 13.96 10.79
CA TYR A 16 4.59 14.57 10.92
C TYR A 16 5.29 14.50 9.57
N ASN A 17 5.82 15.62 9.10
CA ASN A 17 6.65 15.69 7.91
C ASN A 17 7.85 16.59 8.20
N TYR A 18 9.04 16.07 7.94
CA TYR A 18 10.30 16.78 8.10
C TYR A 18 11.01 16.89 6.75
N ASP A 19 11.07 18.11 6.22
CA ASP A 19 11.86 18.47 5.04
C ASP A 19 11.64 17.54 3.82
N GLN A 20 10.44 16.98 3.67
CA GLN A 20 10.09 15.97 2.64
C GLN A 20 10.98 14.71 2.64
N LYS A 21 11.84 14.55 3.64
CA LYS A 21 12.78 13.44 3.80
C LYS A 21 12.28 12.39 4.76
N THR A 22 11.41 12.76 5.68
CA THR A 22 10.83 11.82 6.63
C THR A 22 9.40 12.22 6.86
N GLY A 23 8.50 11.25 6.78
CA GLY A 23 7.12 11.47 7.19
C GLY A 23 6.59 10.28 7.94
N MET A 24 5.71 10.59 8.87
CA MET A 24 5.00 9.63 9.68
C MET A 24 3.56 10.08 9.78
N TYR A 25 2.65 9.15 9.52
CA TYR A 25 1.23 9.32 9.74
C TYR A 25 0.76 8.19 10.63
N LEU A 26 -0.04 8.52 11.64
CA LEU A 26 -0.68 7.58 12.52
C LEU A 26 -2.13 8.02 12.69
N ARG A 27 -3.08 7.13 12.44
CA ARG A 27 -4.47 7.27 12.83
C ARG A 27 -4.88 6.06 13.64
N HIS A 28 -5.46 6.31 14.81
CA HIS A 28 -6.00 5.28 15.68
C HIS A 28 -7.42 5.68 16.08
N ASP A 29 -8.38 4.83 15.74
CA ASP A 29 -9.78 4.99 16.09
C ASP A 29 -10.13 3.88 17.09
N TYR A 30 -10.52 4.26 18.32
CA TYR A 30 -10.83 3.34 19.41
C TYR A 30 -12.31 3.45 19.79
N ASP A 31 -13.04 2.34 19.75
CA ASP A 31 -14.44 2.28 20.19
C ASP A 31 -14.51 1.91 21.68
N HIS A 32 -15.12 2.80 22.46
CA HIS A 32 -15.33 2.59 23.89
C HIS A 32 -16.39 1.54 24.20
N SER A 33 -17.37 1.36 23.32
CA SER A 33 -18.50 0.47 23.52
C SER A 33 -18.04 -0.98 23.56
N ASP A 34 -17.14 -1.33 22.63
CA ASP A 34 -16.59 -2.68 22.48
C ASP A 34 -15.17 -2.79 23.05
N ALA A 35 -14.66 -1.70 23.63
CA ALA A 35 -13.33 -1.56 24.22
C ALA A 35 -12.19 -2.02 23.29
N ASN A 36 -12.37 -1.88 21.97
CA ASN A 36 -11.48 -2.41 20.94
C ASN A 36 -10.97 -1.29 20.00
N THR A 37 -9.88 -1.58 19.30
CA THR A 37 -9.42 -0.72 18.19
C THR A 37 -10.26 -1.01 16.96
N SER A 38 -10.96 0.01 16.45
CA SER A 38 -11.71 -0.12 15.19
C SER A 38 -10.85 0.10 13.96
N LEU A 39 -9.85 1.00 14.06
CA LEU A 39 -8.93 1.26 12.96
C LEU A 39 -7.56 1.67 13.49
N LEU A 40 -6.51 1.13 12.89
CA LEU A 40 -5.13 1.56 13.09
C LEU A 40 -4.45 1.66 11.73
N ASN A 41 -4.12 2.89 11.31
CA ASN A 41 -3.37 3.15 10.09
C ASN A 41 -2.05 3.83 10.47
N GLN A 42 -0.94 3.19 10.10
CA GLN A 42 0.41 3.71 10.29
C GLN A 42 1.08 3.81 8.93
N ARG A 43 1.65 4.97 8.61
CA ARG A 43 2.48 5.15 7.43
C ARG A 43 3.78 5.78 7.84
N PHE A 44 4.86 5.26 7.32
CA PHE A 44 6.18 5.80 7.51
C PHE A 44 6.90 5.87 6.17
N TYR A 45 7.60 6.97 5.92
CA TYR A 45 8.54 7.03 4.82
C TYR A 45 9.80 7.78 5.22
N ILE A 46 10.92 7.39 4.62
CA ILE A 46 12.20 8.07 4.74
C ILE A 46 12.90 8.10 3.39
N LYS A 47 13.38 9.28 3.01
CA LYS A 47 14.19 9.54 1.82
C LYS A 47 15.57 10.02 2.25
N LYS A 48 16.60 9.26 1.89
CA LYS A 48 18.00 9.56 2.16
C LYS A 48 18.81 9.43 0.87
N GLY A 49 19.13 10.57 0.27
CA GLY A 49 19.83 10.62 -1.01
C GLY A 49 19.01 9.95 -2.12
N PRO A 50 19.56 8.97 -2.85
CA PRO A 50 18.82 8.27 -3.89
C PRO A 50 17.84 7.22 -3.34
N VAL A 51 17.90 6.92 -2.04
CA VAL A 51 17.09 5.84 -1.44
C VAL A 51 15.83 6.41 -0.84
N THR A 52 14.68 5.84 -1.19
CA THR A 52 13.40 6.06 -0.52
C THR A 52 12.93 4.73 0.05
N PHE A 53 12.55 4.70 1.32
CA PHE A 53 11.91 3.58 1.98
C PHE A 53 10.53 4.02 2.44
N SER A 54 9.52 3.17 2.31
CA SER A 54 8.22 3.40 2.93
C SER A 54 7.55 2.12 3.38
N GLU A 55 6.70 2.27 4.38
CA GLU A 55 5.93 1.21 5.02
C GLU A 55 4.54 1.74 5.34
N GLU A 56 3.50 0.95 5.10
CA GLU A 56 2.14 1.21 5.53
C GLU A 56 1.56 -0.03 6.19
N TYR A 57 1.10 0.11 7.43
CA TYR A 57 0.32 -0.88 8.14
C TYR A 57 -1.12 -0.36 8.28
N LEU A 58 -2.08 -1.19 7.91
CA LEU A 58 -3.49 -0.93 8.10
C LEU A 58 -4.13 -2.10 8.81
N TYR A 59 -4.85 -1.82 9.89
CA TYR A 59 -5.78 -2.73 10.54
C TYR A 59 -7.15 -2.04 10.64
N GLU A 60 -8.18 -2.78 10.31
CA GLU A 60 -9.57 -2.39 10.44
C GLU A 60 -10.30 -3.53 11.15
N ASP A 61 -11.13 -3.23 12.14
CA ASP A 61 -11.98 -4.26 12.74
C ASP A 61 -12.97 -4.78 11.68
N LEU A 62 -13.38 -6.05 11.77
CA LEU A 62 -14.29 -6.66 10.81
C LEU A 62 -15.68 -6.02 10.84
N ASP A 63 -16.05 -5.41 11.97
CA ASP A 63 -17.28 -4.63 12.08
C ASP A 63 -17.15 -3.24 11.43
N TYR A 64 -15.92 -2.82 11.08
CA TYR A 64 -15.62 -1.57 10.40
C TYR A 64 -15.61 -1.72 8.86
N THR A 65 -15.35 -2.93 8.33
CA THR A 65 -15.25 -3.21 6.89
C THR A 65 -15.84 -4.57 6.51
N GLU A 66 -16.61 -4.64 5.42
CA GLU A 66 -17.14 -5.90 4.87
C GLU A 66 -16.07 -6.72 4.12
N GLU A 67 -14.80 -6.35 4.23
CA GLU A 67 -13.72 -6.96 3.48
C GLU A 67 -13.35 -8.36 3.97
N THR A 68 -12.89 -9.18 3.01
CA THR A 68 -12.38 -10.52 3.29
C THR A 68 -11.07 -10.49 4.07
N GLU A 69 -10.29 -9.41 3.92
CA GLU A 69 -9.03 -9.16 4.61
C GLU A 69 -9.07 -7.77 5.22
N ASN A 70 -8.70 -7.66 6.49
CA ASN A 70 -8.86 -6.45 7.29
C ASN A 70 -7.54 -5.96 7.88
N THR A 71 -6.44 -6.66 7.60
CA THR A 71 -5.09 -6.27 7.98
C THR A 71 -4.19 -6.32 6.77
N SER A 72 -3.46 -5.25 6.49
CA SER A 72 -2.46 -5.23 5.43
C SER A 72 -1.17 -4.54 5.87
N LEU A 73 -0.06 -5.00 5.29
CA LEU A 73 1.26 -4.41 5.44
C LEU A 73 1.88 -4.26 4.04
N GLU A 74 2.19 -3.03 3.68
CA GLU A 74 2.85 -2.66 2.43
C GLU A 74 4.24 -2.14 2.74
N PHE A 75 5.25 -2.66 2.04
CA PHE A 75 6.64 -2.22 2.12
C PHE A 75 7.11 -1.84 0.73
N SER A 76 7.84 -0.73 0.63
CA SER A 76 8.52 -0.37 -0.61
C SER A 76 9.90 0.23 -0.38
N ILE A 77 10.80 -0.06 -1.32
CA ILE A 77 12.12 0.57 -1.41
C ILE A 77 12.36 1.01 -2.85
N ALA A 78 12.78 2.25 -3.02
CA ALA A 78 13.11 2.84 -4.31
C ALA A 78 14.52 3.43 -4.30
N LEU A 79 15.21 3.29 -5.43
CA LEU A 79 16.54 3.82 -5.69
C LEU A 79 16.48 4.70 -6.94
N GLU A 80 16.64 6.00 -6.77
CA GLU A 80 16.57 7.00 -7.82
C GLU A 80 17.98 7.56 -8.11
N PHE A 81 18.60 7.09 -9.19
CA PHE A 81 19.83 7.63 -9.73
C PHE A 81 19.57 8.40 -11.03
N LYS A 82 20.54 9.22 -11.46
CA LYS A 82 20.39 10.07 -12.65
C LYS A 82 19.92 9.34 -13.91
N LYS A 83 20.37 8.10 -14.12
CA LYS A 83 20.03 7.29 -15.30
C LYS A 83 19.25 6.01 -14.97
N PHE A 84 19.12 5.66 -13.70
CA PHE A 84 18.55 4.38 -13.29
C PHE A 84 17.55 4.61 -12.16
N GLU A 85 16.39 3.99 -12.29
CA GLU A 85 15.41 3.92 -11.22
C GLU A 85 15.08 2.46 -10.94
N PHE A 86 15.15 2.06 -9.68
CA PHE A 86 14.71 0.74 -9.24
C PHE A 86 13.67 0.91 -8.15
N ALA A 87 12.66 0.06 -8.14
CA ALA A 87 11.74 -0.03 -7.02
C ALA A 87 11.37 -1.48 -6.76
N PHE A 88 11.20 -1.81 -5.49
CA PHE A 88 10.64 -3.06 -5.04
C PHE A 88 9.49 -2.76 -4.08
N GLU A 89 8.38 -3.44 -4.28
CA GLU A 89 7.17 -3.29 -3.48
C GLU A 89 6.68 -4.69 -3.09
N THR A 90 6.30 -4.86 -1.82
CA THR A 90 5.64 -6.07 -1.33
C THR A 90 4.40 -5.69 -0.55
N LYS A 91 3.32 -6.44 -0.80
CA LYS A 91 2.05 -6.28 -0.11
C LYS A 91 1.68 -7.61 0.52
N THR A 92 1.53 -7.62 1.83
CA THR A 92 0.97 -8.72 2.59
C THR A 92 -0.38 -8.31 3.15
N SER A 93 -1.28 -9.28 3.26
CA SER A 93 -2.63 -9.05 3.73
C SER A 93 -3.19 -10.31 4.34
N GLY A 94 -4.17 -10.15 5.23
CA GLY A 94 -4.76 -11.25 5.97
C GLY A 94 -5.94 -10.80 6.81
N LYS A 95 -6.52 -11.78 7.51
CA LYS A 95 -7.67 -11.57 8.40
C LYS A 95 -7.24 -11.76 9.84
N ASN A 96 -7.40 -10.72 10.65
CA ASN A 96 -7.09 -10.75 12.08
C ASN A 96 -8.25 -10.19 12.92
N GLN A 97 -8.47 -10.79 14.09
CA GLN A 97 -9.50 -10.33 15.04
C GLN A 97 -8.99 -9.21 15.96
N SER A 98 -7.69 -8.95 15.95
CA SER A 98 -7.04 -7.91 16.74
C SER A 98 -5.82 -7.39 15.98
N ILE A 99 -5.19 -6.33 16.50
CA ILE A 99 -3.93 -5.81 15.96
C ILE A 99 -2.86 -6.92 16.06
N SER A 100 -2.61 -7.60 14.95
CA SER A 100 -1.59 -8.63 14.83
C SER A 100 -0.99 -8.62 13.42
N LEU A 101 0.24 -9.13 13.32
CA LEU A 101 0.91 -9.45 12.07
C LEU A 101 0.83 -10.95 11.73
N ASP A 102 0.16 -11.72 12.57
CA ASP A 102 -0.13 -13.13 12.32
C ASP A 102 -1.10 -13.25 11.13
N ASN A 103 -1.11 -14.41 10.47
CA ASN A 103 -1.99 -14.71 9.33
C ASN A 103 -1.86 -13.79 8.10
N LEU A 104 -0.80 -12.99 8.02
CA LEU A 104 -0.49 -12.23 6.82
C LEU A 104 0.17 -13.14 5.78
N ARG A 105 -0.34 -13.12 4.56
CA ARG A 105 0.30 -13.77 3.40
C ARG A 105 0.64 -12.74 2.34
N THR A 106 1.69 -12.99 1.57
CA THR A 106 2.09 -12.10 0.47
C THR A 106 1.11 -12.20 -0.69
N ILE A 107 0.36 -11.12 -0.91
CA ILE A 107 -0.60 -10.95 -2.01
C ILE A 107 0.11 -10.47 -3.28
N SER A 108 1.13 -9.62 -3.14
CA SER A 108 1.87 -9.15 -4.30
C SER A 108 3.33 -8.83 -3.98
N ASN A 109 4.18 -9.09 -4.96
CA ASN A 109 5.55 -8.58 -5.03
C ASN A 109 5.75 -7.94 -6.40
N SER A 110 6.29 -6.74 -6.44
CA SER A 110 6.59 -6.05 -7.69
C SER A 110 8.03 -5.54 -7.67
N PHE A 111 8.71 -5.71 -8.79
CA PHE A 111 10.01 -5.12 -9.06
C PHE A 111 9.93 -4.28 -10.32
N TYR A 112 10.48 -3.08 -10.26
CA TYR A 112 10.55 -2.14 -11.37
C TYR A 112 11.99 -1.72 -11.58
N GLY A 113 12.45 -1.69 -12.83
CA GLY A 113 13.76 -1.20 -13.22
C GLY A 113 13.64 -0.35 -14.47
N THR A 114 14.11 0.89 -14.44
CA THR A 114 14.07 1.79 -15.59
C THR A 114 15.44 2.40 -15.85
N TYR A 115 15.87 2.39 -17.10
CA TYR A 115 17.02 3.13 -17.60
C TYR A 115 16.57 4.35 -18.41
N LYS A 116 17.17 5.50 -18.13
CA LYS A 116 16.90 6.78 -18.79
C LYS A 116 18.12 7.21 -19.61
N SER A 117 17.92 7.31 -20.91
CA SER A 117 18.83 7.97 -21.85
C SER A 117 18.34 9.39 -22.14
N GLY A 118 19.08 10.15 -22.96
CA GLY A 118 18.71 11.54 -23.28
C GLY A 118 17.48 11.66 -24.20
N CYS A 119 17.23 10.68 -25.06
CA CYS A 119 16.14 10.69 -26.05
C CYS A 119 15.27 9.43 -26.01
N TRP A 120 15.50 8.53 -25.05
CA TRP A 120 14.70 7.33 -24.86
C TRP A 120 14.83 6.81 -23.43
N HIS A 121 13.90 5.97 -23.01
CA HIS A 121 13.98 5.21 -21.78
C HIS A 121 13.49 3.79 -22.02
N MET A 122 13.94 2.88 -21.17
CA MET A 122 13.56 1.48 -21.18
C MET A 122 13.22 1.04 -19.77
N GLY A 123 12.06 0.43 -19.58
CA GLY A 123 11.57 -0.08 -18.32
C GLY A 123 11.27 -1.56 -18.39
N LEU A 124 11.56 -2.26 -17.30
CA LEU A 124 11.15 -3.62 -17.04
C LEU A 124 10.36 -3.62 -15.74
N SER A 125 9.22 -4.32 -15.69
CA SER A 125 8.56 -4.63 -14.44
C SER A 125 8.22 -6.10 -14.35
N LEU A 126 8.40 -6.67 -13.17
CA LEU A 126 8.01 -8.01 -12.82
C LEU A 126 7.05 -7.92 -11.63
N THR A 127 5.80 -8.32 -11.81
CA THR A 127 4.80 -8.35 -10.75
C THR A 127 4.30 -9.76 -10.57
N GLN A 128 4.41 -10.28 -9.36
CA GLN A 128 3.74 -11.49 -8.94
C GLN A 128 2.53 -11.08 -8.10
N LYS A 129 1.34 -11.60 -8.42
CA LYS A 129 0.11 -11.31 -7.69
C LYS A 129 -0.69 -12.58 -7.44
N GLU A 130 -1.28 -12.68 -6.27
CA GLU A 130 -2.29 -13.70 -5.98
C GLU A 130 -3.55 -13.43 -6.81
N TYR A 131 -4.08 -14.48 -7.41
CA TYR A 131 -5.32 -14.43 -8.20
C TYR A 131 -6.26 -15.52 -7.70
N ASN A 132 -7.51 -15.14 -7.45
CA ASN A 132 -8.58 -16.06 -7.11
C ASN A 132 -9.42 -16.29 -8.37
N PRO A 133 -9.35 -17.49 -9.00
CA PRO A 133 -10.25 -17.84 -10.08
C PRO A 133 -11.69 -17.87 -9.55
N ILE A 134 -12.60 -17.31 -10.34
CA ILE A 134 -14.04 -17.45 -10.14
C ILE A 134 -14.40 -18.87 -10.58
N ASP A 135 -14.13 -19.87 -9.75
CA ASP A 135 -14.55 -21.25 -9.99
C ASP A 135 -15.40 -21.74 -8.81
N ASP A 136 -16.40 -22.59 -9.10
CA ASP A 136 -17.48 -23.02 -8.18
C ASP A 136 -16.97 -23.87 -6.99
N LYS A 137 -15.67 -24.15 -6.94
CA LYS A 137 -14.97 -24.86 -5.88
C LYS A 137 -14.03 -23.89 -5.18
N GLY A 138 -14.60 -23.04 -4.33
CA GLY A 138 -13.85 -22.04 -3.57
C GLY A 138 -12.78 -22.68 -2.69
N ASP A 139 -11.52 -22.61 -3.15
CA ASP A 139 -10.30 -22.50 -2.32
C ASP A 139 -8.98 -22.49 -3.12
N TYR A 140 -9.00 -22.34 -4.45
CA TYR A 140 -7.76 -22.30 -5.22
C TYR A 140 -7.19 -20.88 -5.32
N SER A 141 -6.23 -20.52 -4.47
CA SER A 141 -5.41 -19.31 -4.67
C SER A 141 -4.24 -19.63 -5.61
N GLY A 142 -4.23 -19.06 -6.82
CA GLY A 142 -3.11 -19.15 -7.77
C GLY A 142 -2.16 -17.96 -7.64
N ARG A 143 -0.95 -18.08 -8.20
CA ARG A 143 -0.02 -16.94 -8.36
C ARG A 143 0.20 -16.66 -9.84
N GLU A 144 -0.14 -15.46 -10.27
CA GLU A 144 0.14 -14.95 -11.61
C GLU A 144 1.47 -14.19 -11.61
N GLN A 145 2.24 -14.35 -12.68
CA GLN A 145 3.46 -13.59 -12.94
C GLN A 145 3.26 -12.75 -14.20
N ILE A 146 3.36 -11.43 -14.03
CA ILE A 146 3.17 -10.45 -15.09
C ILE A 146 4.50 -9.77 -15.35
N ILE A 147 4.95 -9.80 -16.59
CA ILE A 147 6.21 -9.21 -17.03
C ILE A 147 5.89 -8.15 -18.07
N TYR A 148 6.24 -6.89 -17.79
CA TYR A 148 6.14 -5.80 -18.75
C TYR A 148 7.51 -5.29 -19.14
N PHE A 149 7.64 -5.02 -20.43
CA PHE A 149 8.78 -4.34 -21.01
C PHE A 149 8.29 -3.15 -21.80
N VAL A 150 8.85 -1.96 -21.53
CA VAL A 150 8.41 -0.70 -22.12
C VAL A 150 9.63 0.03 -22.65
N ILE A 151 9.58 0.47 -23.91
CA ILE A 151 10.53 1.42 -24.48
C ILE A 151 9.74 2.67 -24.85
N GLY A 152 10.17 3.83 -24.35
CA GLY A 152 9.60 5.12 -24.73
C GLY A 152 10.66 6.05 -25.30
N LEU A 153 10.29 6.83 -26.30
CA LEU A 153 11.14 7.86 -26.89
C LEU A 153 10.85 9.20 -26.21
N GLN A 154 11.89 9.89 -25.73
CA GLN A 154 11.79 11.20 -25.11
C GLN A 154 12.10 12.28 -26.16
N GLY A 155 11.22 13.29 -26.26
CA GLY A 155 11.35 14.36 -27.26
C GLY A 155 10.02 14.83 -27.88
N LEU A 156 8.91 14.14 -27.62
CA LEU A 156 7.57 14.53 -28.10
C LEU A 156 6.56 14.80 -26.96
N GLY A 157 7.01 14.85 -25.70
CA GLY A 157 6.18 15.14 -24.53
C GLY A 157 6.91 14.89 -23.20
N THR A 158 6.41 15.47 -22.10
CA THR A 158 6.92 15.23 -20.74
C THR A 158 6.48 13.85 -20.25
N PHE A 159 7.41 12.91 -20.15
CA PHE A 159 7.19 11.60 -19.56
C PHE A 159 7.12 11.69 -18.03
N LYS A 160 6.01 11.25 -17.44
CA LYS A 160 5.94 10.93 -16.01
C LYS A 160 6.27 9.45 -15.85
N SER A 161 7.27 9.15 -15.02
CA SER A 161 7.64 7.78 -14.68
C SER A 161 6.43 7.03 -14.11
N PRO A 162 6.19 5.75 -14.43
CA PRO A 162 5.16 4.94 -13.78
C PRO A 162 5.38 4.83 -12.26
N LEU A 163 6.60 5.09 -11.77
CA LEU A 163 6.92 5.26 -10.35
C LEU A 163 6.17 6.44 -9.69
N SER A 164 5.64 7.39 -10.48
CA SER A 164 4.89 8.53 -9.97
C SER A 164 3.39 8.29 -9.83
N SER A 165 2.87 7.12 -10.22
CA SER A 165 1.42 6.87 -10.24
C SER A 165 0.98 5.50 -9.74
N THR A 166 1.76 4.79 -8.93
CA THR A 166 1.23 3.74 -8.05
C THR A 166 1.05 4.29 -6.64
N ARG A 167 0.23 5.33 -6.51
CA ARG A 167 -0.51 5.52 -5.25
C ARG A 167 -1.71 4.59 -5.33
N SER A 168 -1.74 3.56 -4.49
CA SER A 168 -2.99 2.90 -4.11
C SER A 168 -3.80 3.86 -3.22
N SER A 169 -4.24 4.99 -3.77
CA SER A 169 -5.12 5.93 -3.07
C SER A 169 -6.40 6.15 -3.88
N ASP A 170 -7.05 5.06 -4.29
CA ASP A 170 -8.43 5.12 -4.79
C ASP A 170 -9.47 4.83 -3.69
N ARG A 171 -9.08 4.77 -2.41
CA ARG A 171 -9.97 4.24 -1.37
C ARG A 171 -10.25 5.09 -0.14
N VAL A 172 -9.76 6.33 -0.03
CA VAL A 172 -9.99 7.13 1.19
C VAL A 172 -10.58 8.52 0.96
N ASP A 173 -10.93 8.91 -0.28
CA ASP A 173 -11.51 10.25 -0.54
C ASP A 173 -13.01 10.23 -0.93
N ASN A 174 -13.72 9.12 -0.71
CA ASN A 174 -15.17 9.06 -0.92
C ASN A 174 -15.94 8.83 0.39
N PHE A 175 -15.90 9.81 1.29
CA PHE A 175 -16.97 10.02 2.28
C PHE A 175 -17.13 11.52 2.52
N TYR A 176 -18.00 12.13 1.71
CA TYR A 176 -18.79 13.31 2.07
C TYR A 176 -20.26 12.91 2.06
#